data_AF-B1Y8X4-F1
#
_entry.id   AF-B1Y8X4-F1
#
_cell.length_a   1.000
_cell.length_b   1.000
_cell.length_c   1.000
_cell.angle_alpha   90.00
_cell.angle_beta   90.00
_cell.angle_gamma   90.00
#
_symmetry.space_group_name_H-M   'P 1'
#
loop_
_entity.id
_entity.type
_entity.pdbx_description
1 polymer ?
#
loop_
_entity_poly.entity_id
_entity_poly.type
_entity_poly.pdbx_seq_one_letter_code
_entity_poly.pdbx_strand_id
1 'polypeptide(L)'
;MAVGVFDNHAHANEYTGFGAGEVARRFRAAGGVGLVFVSLLSWSIGGVPGDRGWVVRLYDHTVRNAEVARGVGLVSGAVVGVHPAECVRLLEAGWGAGEVEEFMRWAVDLAARYVEEGRAVGMGEFGRPHWPVGEGVVDLCNRVLLYVFERARDVGAVVHLHLERRGRETVDSIAALVARAGVDPARVVMHHVEGALAGYAYARGLSPSVPLGRRGEFEDALKSGPVFVVESDYIDDKSRPGAVIPPWTLASKLKQYVARGVLTEEDMYKICVENVRRIYGDRLNI
;
A
#
# COMPACT_ATOMS: atom_id res chain seq x y z
N MET A 1 -27.53 2.43 7.91
CA MET A 1 -26.39 2.86 8.75
C MET A 1 -25.37 3.46 7.80
N ALA A 2 -24.82 4.64 8.10
CA ALA A 2 -23.83 5.25 7.20
C ALA A 2 -22.60 4.32 7.09
N VAL A 3 -22.21 4.01 5.86
CA VAL A 3 -21.04 3.16 5.57
C VAL A 3 -19.78 3.86 6.08
N GLY A 4 -18.98 3.12 6.86
CA GLY A 4 -17.70 3.59 7.36
C GLY A 4 -16.65 3.73 6.27
N VAL A 5 -15.68 4.63 6.47
CA VAL A 5 -14.60 4.85 5.49
C VAL A 5 -13.42 3.92 5.78
N PHE A 6 -12.91 3.26 4.76
CA PHE A 6 -11.67 2.48 4.83
C PHE A 6 -10.56 3.19 4.04
N ASP A 7 -9.40 3.35 4.65
CA ASP A 7 -8.21 3.90 3.99
C ASP A 7 -7.21 2.76 3.76
N ASN A 8 -7.03 2.40 2.50
CA ASN A 8 -6.28 1.21 2.10
C ASN A 8 -4.77 1.38 2.21
N HIS A 9 -4.26 2.62 2.33
CA HIS A 9 -2.83 2.84 2.36
C HIS A 9 -2.48 4.14 3.09
N ALA A 10 -1.80 3.99 4.23
CA ALA A 10 -1.18 5.10 4.92
C ALA A 10 0.10 4.66 5.63
N HIS A 11 0.87 5.66 6.04
CA HIS A 11 2.00 5.53 6.94
C HIS A 11 1.73 6.29 8.23
N ALA A 12 2.44 5.90 9.28
CA ALA A 12 2.51 6.62 10.52
C ALA A 12 3.96 6.65 11.00
N ASN A 13 4.40 7.77 11.55
CA ASN A 13 5.77 7.99 11.98
C ASN A 13 5.79 8.83 13.26
N GLU A 14 6.06 8.23 14.40
CA GLU A 14 6.21 8.94 15.67
C GLU A 14 7.48 9.80 15.76
N TYR A 15 8.47 9.56 14.90
CA TYR A 15 9.73 10.30 14.91
C TYR A 15 9.60 11.67 14.23
N THR A 16 8.84 11.77 13.14
CA THR A 16 8.66 13.00 12.35
C THR A 16 7.24 13.57 12.41
N GLY A 17 6.28 12.74 12.81
CA GLY A 17 4.85 12.99 12.67
C GLY A 17 4.09 12.99 13.99
N PHE A 18 2.83 12.59 13.91
CA PHE A 18 1.94 12.38 15.04
C PHE A 18 2.05 10.97 15.62
N GLY A 19 2.46 9.99 14.82
CA GLY A 19 2.45 8.57 15.17
C GLY A 19 1.04 7.95 15.06
N ALA A 20 1.00 6.62 15.00
CA ALA A 20 -0.22 5.88 14.66
C ALA A 20 -1.39 6.13 15.62
N GLY A 21 -1.11 6.34 16.91
CA GLY A 21 -2.15 6.56 17.91
C GLY A 21 -2.99 7.82 17.65
N GLU A 22 -2.36 8.91 17.27
CA GLU A 22 -3.07 10.16 16.97
C GLU A 22 -3.70 10.13 15.59
N VAL A 23 -3.01 9.56 14.58
CA VAL A 23 -3.56 9.34 13.24
C VAL A 23 -4.86 8.52 13.31
N ALA A 24 -4.84 7.40 14.02
CA ALA A 24 -5.97 6.50 14.17
C ALA A 24 -7.14 7.15 14.94
N ARG A 25 -6.87 7.90 16.02
CA ARG A 25 -7.93 8.63 16.76
C ARG A 25 -8.62 9.67 15.90
N ARG A 26 -7.86 10.48 15.16
CA ARG A 26 -8.43 11.50 14.27
C ARG A 26 -9.23 10.88 13.14
N PHE A 27 -8.72 9.81 12.54
CA PHE A 27 -9.42 9.11 11.48
C PHE A 27 -10.73 8.51 11.97
N ARG A 28 -10.73 7.83 13.12
CA ARG A 28 -11.95 7.32 13.76
C ARG A 28 -12.96 8.43 14.05
N ALA A 29 -12.52 9.56 14.62
CA ALA A 29 -13.38 10.71 14.89
C ALA A 29 -14.01 11.30 13.61
N ALA A 30 -13.32 11.20 12.47
CA ALA A 30 -13.85 11.58 11.17
C ALA A 30 -14.77 10.52 10.53
N GLY A 31 -15.01 9.38 11.21
CA GLY A 31 -15.84 8.26 10.76
C GLY A 31 -15.11 7.22 9.91
N GLY A 32 -13.78 7.15 10.03
CA GLY A 32 -13.01 6.01 9.58
C GLY A 32 -13.32 4.76 10.39
N VAL A 33 -13.33 3.60 9.73
CA VAL A 33 -13.56 2.28 10.35
C VAL A 33 -12.42 1.31 10.15
N GLY A 34 -11.58 1.53 9.13
CA GLY A 34 -10.38 0.72 8.96
C GLY A 34 -9.26 1.40 8.17
N LEU A 35 -8.02 1.06 8.51
CA LEU A 35 -6.80 1.70 8.04
C LEU A 35 -5.70 0.66 7.93
N VAL A 36 -5.03 0.57 6.78
CA VAL A 36 -3.85 -0.28 6.61
C VAL A 36 -2.58 0.56 6.69
N PHE A 37 -1.64 0.11 7.53
CA PHE A 37 -0.34 0.74 7.65
C PHE A 37 0.70 -0.01 6.84
N VAL A 38 1.48 0.75 6.07
CA VAL A 38 2.53 0.22 5.21
C VAL A 38 3.89 0.70 5.69
N SER A 39 4.92 -0.15 5.57
CA SER A 39 6.28 0.21 5.96
C SER A 39 6.77 1.48 5.26
N LEU A 40 7.42 2.33 6.04
CA LEU A 40 8.18 3.48 5.55
C LEU A 40 9.54 3.02 4.98
N LEU A 41 10.42 3.97 4.68
CA LEU A 41 11.82 3.71 4.38
C LEU A 41 12.60 3.52 5.69
N SER A 42 13.64 2.68 5.68
CA SER A 42 14.48 2.44 6.87
C SER A 42 15.00 3.74 7.50
N TRP A 43 15.43 4.70 6.67
CA TRP A 43 15.93 5.99 7.12
C TRP A 43 14.84 6.94 7.64
N SER A 44 13.57 6.71 7.31
CA SER A 44 12.46 7.50 7.86
C SER A 44 12.25 7.25 9.35
N ILE A 45 12.76 6.13 9.88
CA ILE A 45 12.75 5.79 11.31
C ILE A 45 14.16 5.83 11.94
N GLY A 46 15.11 6.51 11.27
CA GLY A 46 16.49 6.69 11.74
C GLY A 46 17.48 5.61 11.34
N GLY A 47 17.07 4.66 10.50
CA GLY A 47 17.90 3.57 10.02
C GLY A 47 18.77 3.88 8.80
N VAL A 48 19.43 2.83 8.30
CA VAL A 48 20.31 2.89 7.13
C VAL A 48 19.92 1.77 6.16
N PRO A 49 19.84 2.04 4.84
CA PRO A 49 19.62 1.00 3.84
C PRO A 49 20.62 -0.15 3.94
N GLY A 50 20.15 -1.39 3.75
CA GLY A 50 21.01 -2.59 3.74
C GLY A 50 21.29 -3.20 5.11
N ASP A 51 20.92 -2.52 6.20
CA ASP A 51 21.03 -3.09 7.55
C ASP A 51 19.81 -3.97 7.86
N ARG A 52 20.05 -5.27 7.98
CA ARG A 52 19.03 -6.28 8.29
C ARG A 52 18.32 -6.02 9.62
N GLY A 53 19.03 -5.52 10.63
CA GLY A 53 18.44 -5.17 11.93
C GLY A 53 17.50 -3.97 11.84
N TRP A 54 17.80 -3.01 10.97
CA TRP A 54 16.88 -1.90 10.68
C TRP A 54 15.64 -2.33 9.91
N VAL A 55 15.75 -3.31 9.00
CA VAL A 55 14.57 -3.89 8.34
C VAL A 55 13.64 -4.56 9.36
N VAL A 56 14.18 -5.34 10.31
CA VAL A 56 13.36 -5.93 11.39
C VAL A 56 12.66 -4.85 12.21
N ARG A 57 13.39 -3.79 12.62
CA ARG A 57 12.80 -2.66 13.36
C ARG A 57 11.71 -1.94 12.58
N LEU A 58 11.87 -1.78 11.27
CA LEU A 58 10.89 -1.17 10.38
C LEU A 58 9.60 -2.00 10.30
N TYR A 59 9.73 -3.33 10.20
CA TYR A 59 8.57 -4.22 10.14
C TYR A 59 7.84 -4.21 11.48
N ASP A 60 8.58 -4.34 12.60
CA ASP A 60 8.01 -4.25 13.95
C ASP A 60 7.35 -2.91 14.24
N HIS A 61 7.89 -1.82 13.71
CA HIS A 61 7.27 -0.50 13.77
C HIS A 61 5.92 -0.46 13.04
N THR A 62 5.87 -1.00 11.83
CA THR A 62 4.63 -1.08 11.03
C THR A 62 3.57 -1.96 11.72
N VAL A 63 3.98 -3.10 12.28
CA VAL A 63 3.09 -3.99 13.06
C VAL A 63 2.52 -3.26 14.28
N ARG A 64 3.35 -2.57 15.05
CA ARG A 64 2.91 -1.76 16.20
C ARG A 64 1.92 -0.67 15.80
N ASN A 65 2.11 -0.03 14.65
CA ASN A 65 1.15 0.96 14.15
C ASN A 65 -0.25 0.35 13.94
N ALA A 66 -0.32 -0.83 13.34
CA ALA A 66 -1.58 -1.54 13.14
C ALA A 66 -2.20 -2.01 14.47
N GLU A 67 -1.39 -2.48 15.43
CA GLU A 67 -1.85 -2.83 16.79
C GLU A 67 -2.48 -1.64 17.50
N VAL A 68 -1.84 -0.48 17.43
CA VAL A 68 -2.34 0.77 18.03
C VAL A 68 -3.67 1.19 17.39
N ALA A 69 -3.81 1.10 16.06
CA ALA A 69 -5.07 1.37 15.38
C ALA A 69 -6.19 0.40 15.81
N ARG A 70 -5.90 -0.89 15.96
CA ARG A 70 -6.86 -1.86 16.52
C ARG A 70 -7.24 -1.51 17.96
N GLY A 71 -6.29 -1.08 18.78
CA GLY A 71 -6.53 -0.65 20.16
C GLY A 71 -7.49 0.54 20.29
N VAL A 72 -7.61 1.37 19.26
CA VAL A 72 -8.61 2.46 19.20
C VAL A 72 -9.91 2.07 18.49
N GLY A 73 -10.09 0.79 18.14
CA GLY A 73 -11.33 0.25 17.57
C GLY A 73 -11.44 0.34 16.04
N LEU A 74 -10.33 0.52 15.33
CA LEU A 74 -10.30 0.41 13.86
C LEU A 74 -9.97 -1.03 13.43
N VAL A 75 -10.49 -1.43 12.27
CA VAL A 75 -9.97 -2.59 11.54
C VAL A 75 -8.62 -2.20 10.94
N SER A 76 -7.55 -2.93 11.27
CA SER A 76 -6.21 -2.54 10.80
C SER A 76 -5.27 -3.73 10.65
N GLY A 77 -4.41 -3.65 9.64
CA GLY A 77 -3.35 -4.60 9.34
C GLY A 77 -2.06 -3.90 8.94
N ALA A 78 -0.95 -4.62 9.08
CA ALA A 78 0.37 -4.17 8.67
C ALA A 78 0.76 -4.82 7.34
N VAL A 79 1.27 -4.01 6.42
CA VAL A 79 1.90 -4.45 5.18
C VAL A 79 3.38 -4.11 5.28
N VAL A 80 4.23 -5.14 5.32
CA VAL A 80 5.66 -4.98 5.63
C VAL A 80 6.55 -5.30 4.43
N GLY A 81 7.57 -4.50 4.19
CA GLY A 81 8.33 -4.60 2.95
C GLY A 81 9.42 -3.55 2.85
N VAL A 82 10.27 -3.69 1.83
CA VAL A 82 11.36 -2.74 1.55
C VAL A 82 11.08 -2.07 0.20
N HIS A 83 10.89 -0.75 0.26
CA HIS A 83 10.54 0.11 -0.87
C HIS A 83 11.62 0.07 -1.99
N PRO A 84 11.26 0.21 -3.28
CA PRO A 84 12.24 0.26 -4.38
C PRO A 84 13.28 1.39 -4.25
N ALA A 85 13.00 2.44 -3.49
CA ALA A 85 14.00 3.47 -3.17
C ALA A 85 15.20 2.91 -2.39
N GLU A 86 15.01 1.91 -1.53
CA GLU A 86 16.10 1.27 -0.80
C GLU A 86 17.01 0.48 -1.76
N CYS A 87 16.41 -0.22 -2.74
CA CYS A 87 17.14 -0.87 -3.83
C CYS A 87 18.03 0.14 -4.58
N VAL A 88 17.48 1.30 -4.96
CA VAL A 88 18.24 2.37 -5.62
C VAL A 88 19.38 2.88 -4.72
N ARG A 89 19.11 3.13 -3.42
CA ARG A 89 20.13 3.60 -2.47
C ARG A 89 21.28 2.61 -2.29
N LEU A 90 21.01 1.31 -2.31
CA LEU A 90 22.05 0.29 -2.20
C LEU A 90 22.96 0.27 -3.43
N LEU A 91 22.39 0.39 -4.62
CA LEU A 91 23.17 0.53 -5.86
C LEU A 91 24.00 1.81 -5.86
N GLU A 92 23.43 2.94 -5.42
CA GLU A 92 24.16 4.22 -5.27
C GLU A 92 25.30 4.11 -4.24
N ALA A 93 25.14 3.28 -3.21
CA ALA A 93 26.17 2.99 -2.21
C ALA A 93 27.26 2.03 -2.71
N GLY A 94 27.19 1.58 -3.96
CA GLY A 94 28.20 0.75 -4.61
C GLY A 94 28.00 -0.76 -4.46
N TRP A 95 26.84 -1.23 -3.99
CA TRP A 95 26.52 -2.65 -3.97
C TRP A 95 26.32 -3.18 -5.39
N GLY A 96 26.78 -4.41 -5.66
CA GLY A 96 26.51 -5.09 -6.91
C GLY A 96 25.03 -5.46 -7.04
N ALA A 97 24.49 -5.46 -8.26
CA ALA A 97 23.07 -5.76 -8.49
C ALA A 97 22.63 -7.13 -7.95
N GLY A 98 23.52 -8.13 -7.95
CA GLY A 98 23.27 -9.45 -7.35
C GLY A 98 23.17 -9.40 -5.82
N GLU A 99 24.02 -8.60 -5.16
CA GLU A 99 24.00 -8.41 -3.71
C GLU A 99 22.72 -7.68 -3.27
N VAL A 100 22.30 -6.68 -4.06
CA VAL A 100 21.03 -5.98 -3.84
C VAL A 100 19.86 -6.93 -4.02
N GLU A 101 19.85 -7.76 -5.07
CA GLU A 101 18.80 -8.76 -5.26
C GLU A 101 18.70 -9.74 -4.09
N GLU A 102 19.85 -10.27 -3.62
CA GLU A 102 19.90 -11.18 -2.47
C GLU A 102 19.36 -10.52 -1.21
N PHE A 103 19.75 -9.28 -0.92
CA PHE A 103 19.25 -8.52 0.22
C PHE A 103 17.74 -8.30 0.15
N MET A 104 17.23 -7.89 -1.02
CA MET A 104 15.80 -7.66 -1.22
C MET A 104 15.01 -8.97 -1.08
N ARG A 105 15.49 -10.09 -1.64
CA ARG A 105 14.88 -11.41 -1.47
C ARG A 105 14.86 -11.86 -0.01
N TRP A 106 15.94 -11.62 0.74
CA TRP A 106 15.97 -11.87 2.18
C TRP A 106 14.89 -11.05 2.92
N ALA A 107 14.70 -9.78 2.56
CA ALA A 107 13.66 -8.94 3.16
C ALA A 107 12.24 -9.44 2.80
N VAL A 108 12.04 -9.93 1.57
CA VAL A 108 10.79 -10.59 1.15
C VAL A 108 10.53 -11.84 2.00
N ASP A 109 11.54 -12.69 2.23
CA ASP A 109 11.37 -13.87 3.08
C ASP A 109 11.06 -13.52 4.53
N LEU A 110 11.66 -12.44 5.05
CA LEU A 110 11.31 -11.92 6.37
C LEU A 110 9.85 -11.44 6.41
N ALA A 111 9.40 -10.68 5.40
CA ALA A 111 8.02 -10.21 5.33
C ALA A 111 7.02 -11.39 5.25
N ALA A 112 7.36 -12.44 4.51
CA ALA A 112 6.56 -13.66 4.43
C ALA A 112 6.40 -14.33 5.80
N ARG A 113 7.48 -14.41 6.61
CA ARG A 113 7.40 -14.93 7.99
C ARG A 113 6.47 -14.10 8.88
N TYR A 114 6.50 -12.77 8.78
CA TYR A 114 5.57 -11.91 9.52
C TYR A 114 4.11 -12.19 9.16
N VAL A 115 3.83 -12.56 7.91
CA VAL A 115 2.49 -12.95 7.45
C VAL A 115 2.10 -14.35 7.94
N GLU A 116 3.03 -15.31 7.92
CA GLU A 116 2.82 -16.66 8.47
C GLU A 116 2.56 -16.64 9.98
N GLU A 117 3.27 -15.77 10.72
CA GLU A 117 3.08 -15.53 12.16
C GLU A 117 1.80 -14.76 12.49
N GLY A 118 1.04 -14.30 11.48
CA GLY A 118 -0.19 -13.52 11.67
C GLY A 118 0.03 -12.09 12.17
N ARG A 119 1.27 -11.60 12.14
CA ARG A 119 1.65 -10.24 12.59
C ARG A 119 1.42 -9.19 11.50
N ALA A 120 1.53 -9.60 10.24
CA ALA A 120 1.24 -8.79 9.05
C ALA A 120 0.15 -9.43 8.19
N VAL A 121 -0.56 -8.59 7.42
CA VAL A 121 -1.59 -9.02 6.47
C VAL A 121 -1.07 -9.10 5.04
N GLY A 122 0.08 -8.46 4.79
CA GLY A 122 0.64 -8.36 3.46
C GLY A 122 2.10 -7.94 3.42
N MET A 123 2.61 -7.86 2.20
CA MET A 123 3.98 -7.54 1.85
C MET A 123 4.01 -6.26 1.03
N GLY A 124 4.88 -5.32 1.38
CA GLY A 124 5.03 -4.07 0.64
C GLY A 124 5.52 -2.88 1.47
N GLU A 125 5.85 -1.76 0.84
CA GLU A 125 5.79 -1.61 -0.61
C GLU A 125 6.98 -2.27 -1.31
N PHE A 126 6.70 -3.12 -2.30
CA PHE A 126 7.70 -3.59 -3.26
C PHE A 126 7.30 -3.09 -4.64
N GLY A 127 8.24 -2.86 -5.55
CA GLY A 127 7.84 -2.12 -6.73
C GLY A 127 8.94 -1.66 -7.65
N ARG A 128 8.60 -0.66 -8.45
CA ARG A 128 9.49 0.03 -9.37
C ARG A 128 9.52 1.53 -9.05
N PRO A 129 10.70 2.17 -9.11
CA PRO A 129 10.81 3.62 -8.98
C PRO A 129 9.95 4.36 -10.00
N HIS A 130 9.26 5.43 -9.58
CA HIS A 130 8.53 6.32 -10.49
C HIS A 130 9.38 7.50 -10.99
N TRP A 131 10.68 7.51 -10.69
CA TRP A 131 11.64 8.53 -11.10
C TRP A 131 12.72 7.90 -12.01
N PRO A 132 13.47 8.71 -12.78
CA PRO A 132 14.56 8.20 -13.60
C PRO A 132 15.59 7.46 -12.75
N VAL A 133 15.96 6.26 -13.19
CA VAL A 133 16.96 5.41 -12.54
C VAL A 133 17.92 4.86 -13.58
N GLY A 134 19.07 4.36 -13.12
CA GLY A 134 20.09 3.75 -13.97
C GLY A 134 19.57 2.53 -14.74
N GLU A 135 20.32 2.17 -15.79
CA GLU A 135 20.04 0.98 -16.59
C GLU A 135 19.98 -0.28 -15.72
N GLY A 136 19.06 -1.20 -16.02
CA GLY A 136 18.90 -2.47 -15.30
C GLY A 136 18.22 -2.40 -13.93
N VAL A 137 18.00 -1.21 -13.35
CA VAL A 137 17.31 -1.07 -12.04
C VAL A 137 15.88 -1.58 -12.11
N VAL A 138 15.15 -1.23 -13.16
CA VAL A 138 13.77 -1.68 -13.38
C VAL A 138 13.71 -3.20 -13.55
N ASP A 139 14.69 -3.80 -14.24
CA ASP A 139 14.75 -5.25 -14.42
C ASP A 139 15.06 -5.97 -13.12
N LEU A 140 15.97 -5.43 -12.30
CA LEU A 140 16.22 -5.91 -10.94
C LEU A 140 14.94 -5.85 -10.10
N CYS A 141 14.23 -4.73 -10.13
CA CYS A 141 12.95 -4.58 -9.45
C CYS A 141 11.90 -5.59 -9.93
N ASN A 142 11.83 -5.87 -11.24
CA ASN A 142 10.93 -6.88 -11.81
C ASN A 142 11.28 -8.30 -11.34
N ARG A 143 12.58 -8.64 -11.20
CA ARG A 143 13.00 -9.95 -10.65
C ARG A 143 12.63 -10.08 -9.17
N VAL A 144 12.82 -9.03 -8.39
CA VAL A 144 12.38 -8.97 -6.99
C VAL A 144 10.86 -9.07 -6.90
N LEU A 145 10.10 -8.34 -7.71
CA LEU A 145 8.63 -8.41 -7.73
C LEU A 145 8.10 -9.80 -8.07
N LEU A 146 8.71 -10.49 -9.04
CA LEU A 146 8.34 -11.88 -9.34
C LEU A 146 8.49 -12.76 -8.08
N TYR A 147 9.60 -12.61 -7.35
CA TYR A 147 9.82 -13.33 -6.10
C TYR A 147 8.84 -12.92 -4.99
N VAL A 148 8.50 -11.63 -4.87
CA VAL A 148 7.46 -11.14 -3.96
C VAL A 148 6.13 -11.84 -4.22
N PHE A 149 5.71 -11.94 -5.47
CA PHE A 149 4.46 -12.61 -5.84
C PHE A 149 4.49 -14.12 -5.57
N GLU A 150 5.61 -14.79 -5.86
CA GLU A 150 5.79 -16.21 -5.54
C GLU A 150 5.67 -16.46 -4.03
N ARG A 151 6.34 -15.65 -3.20
CA ARG A 151 6.25 -15.77 -1.74
C ARG A 151 4.87 -15.39 -1.21
N ALA A 152 4.25 -14.35 -1.77
CA ALA A 152 2.90 -13.94 -1.39
C ALA A 152 1.84 -15.01 -1.69
N ARG A 153 1.99 -15.74 -2.81
CA ARG A 153 1.15 -16.91 -3.11
C ARG A 153 1.30 -17.98 -2.03
N ASP A 154 2.54 -18.34 -1.69
CA ASP A 154 2.81 -19.44 -0.75
C ASP A 154 2.24 -19.16 0.64
N VAL A 155 2.29 -17.91 1.09
CA VAL A 155 1.81 -17.53 2.43
C VAL A 155 0.44 -16.88 2.40
N GLY A 156 -0.23 -16.76 1.25
CA GLY A 156 -1.53 -16.09 1.12
C GLY A 156 -1.53 -14.62 1.57
N ALA A 157 -0.46 -13.88 1.23
CA ALA A 157 -0.31 -12.45 1.55
C ALA A 157 -1.01 -11.55 0.54
N VAL A 158 -1.45 -10.37 1.01
CA VAL A 158 -1.73 -9.23 0.12
C VAL A 158 -0.41 -8.57 -0.28
N VAL A 159 -0.30 -8.03 -1.50
CA VAL A 159 0.90 -7.30 -1.96
C VAL A 159 0.52 -5.87 -2.30
N HIS A 160 1.13 -4.89 -1.62
CA HIS A 160 1.03 -3.49 -2.01
C HIS A 160 2.24 -3.14 -2.87
N LEU A 161 1.96 -2.72 -4.11
CA LEU A 161 2.99 -2.36 -5.07
C LEU A 161 3.33 -0.88 -4.98
N HIS A 162 4.57 -0.51 -5.26
CA HIS A 162 4.92 0.87 -5.61
C HIS A 162 5.25 0.94 -7.11
N LEU A 163 4.60 1.81 -7.88
CA LEU A 163 4.73 1.77 -9.34
C LEU A 163 4.88 3.15 -9.96
N GLU A 164 5.57 3.19 -11.10
CA GLU A 164 5.51 4.29 -12.03
C GLU A 164 4.14 4.39 -12.72
N ARG A 165 3.80 5.57 -13.24
CA ARG A 165 2.52 5.84 -13.92
C ARG A 165 2.73 5.98 -15.43
N ARG A 166 2.93 4.84 -16.11
CA ARG A 166 3.14 4.75 -17.57
C ARG A 166 1.91 4.23 -18.31
N GLY A 167 0.73 4.46 -17.76
CA GLY A 167 -0.51 4.07 -18.37
C GLY A 167 -0.71 2.54 -18.37
N ARG A 168 -1.31 2.03 -19.47
CA ARG A 168 -1.63 0.59 -19.62
C ARG A 168 -0.40 -0.31 -19.59
N GLU A 169 0.75 0.18 -20.03
CA GLU A 169 2.02 -0.57 -20.01
C GLU A 169 2.36 -1.03 -18.58
N THR A 170 2.22 -0.15 -17.58
CA THR A 170 2.43 -0.50 -16.18
C THR A 170 1.48 -1.63 -15.77
N VAL A 171 0.18 -1.49 -16.03
CA VAL A 171 -0.85 -2.48 -15.66
C VAL A 171 -0.59 -3.84 -16.34
N ASP A 172 -0.34 -3.85 -17.65
CA ASP A 172 -0.09 -5.06 -18.43
C ASP A 172 1.18 -5.78 -17.96
N SER A 173 2.25 -5.03 -17.68
CA SER A 173 3.51 -5.62 -17.20
C SER A 173 3.35 -6.29 -15.83
N ILE A 174 2.58 -5.68 -14.92
CA ILE A 174 2.30 -6.27 -13.60
C ILE A 174 1.39 -7.48 -13.73
N ALA A 175 0.33 -7.42 -14.54
CA ALA A 175 -0.54 -8.55 -14.79
C ALA A 175 0.23 -9.76 -15.34
N ALA A 176 1.20 -9.53 -16.23
CA ALA A 176 2.08 -10.59 -16.74
C ALA A 176 2.97 -11.21 -15.66
N LEU A 177 3.54 -10.41 -14.74
CA LEU A 177 4.31 -10.94 -13.61
C LEU A 177 3.44 -11.73 -12.63
N VAL A 178 2.24 -11.23 -12.32
CA VAL A 178 1.25 -11.91 -11.48
C VAL A 178 0.86 -13.26 -12.07
N ALA A 179 0.54 -13.30 -13.37
CA ALA A 179 0.21 -14.53 -14.06
C ALA A 179 1.37 -15.55 -14.05
N ARG A 180 2.61 -15.08 -14.21
CA ARG A 180 3.82 -15.94 -14.13
C ARG A 180 4.05 -16.51 -12.74
N ALA A 181 3.83 -15.73 -11.68
CA ALA A 181 3.99 -16.18 -10.30
C ALA A 181 2.84 -17.09 -9.83
N GLY A 182 1.65 -16.94 -10.42
CA GLY A 182 0.45 -17.66 -10.00
C GLY A 182 -0.11 -17.19 -8.66
N VAL A 183 0.16 -15.94 -8.26
CA VAL A 183 -0.49 -15.31 -7.10
C VAL A 183 -1.91 -14.88 -7.48
N ASP A 184 -2.84 -14.91 -6.53
CA ASP A 184 -4.19 -14.39 -6.74
C ASP A 184 -4.12 -12.90 -7.11
N PRO A 185 -4.54 -12.50 -8.34
CA PRO A 185 -4.45 -11.12 -8.78
C PRO A 185 -5.30 -10.18 -7.91
N ALA A 186 -6.37 -10.65 -7.28
CA ALA A 186 -7.20 -9.82 -6.39
C ALA A 186 -6.43 -9.34 -5.15
N ARG A 187 -5.38 -10.05 -4.75
CA ARG A 187 -4.52 -9.69 -3.62
C ARG A 187 -3.38 -8.75 -3.99
N VAL A 188 -3.27 -8.35 -5.26
CA VAL A 188 -2.22 -7.46 -5.75
C VAL A 188 -2.78 -6.05 -5.90
N VAL A 189 -2.42 -5.19 -4.95
CA VAL A 189 -2.88 -3.82 -4.84
C VAL A 189 -1.97 -2.89 -5.65
N MET A 190 -2.54 -2.25 -6.67
CA MET A 190 -1.88 -1.16 -7.39
C MET A 190 -2.08 0.13 -6.60
N HIS A 191 -1.21 0.36 -5.61
CA HIS A 191 -1.11 1.64 -4.90
C HIS A 191 -0.95 2.76 -5.92
N HIS A 192 -1.64 3.85 -5.67
CA HIS A 192 -1.47 5.09 -6.38
C HIS A 192 -1.72 4.93 -7.91
N VAL A 193 -2.69 4.09 -8.28
CA VAL A 193 -3.05 3.83 -9.67
C VAL A 193 -3.59 5.09 -10.36
N GLU A 194 -3.38 5.20 -11.67
CA GLU A 194 -4.07 6.19 -12.50
C GLU A 194 -5.59 5.90 -12.49
N GLY A 195 -6.40 6.88 -12.07
CA GLY A 195 -7.84 6.73 -11.89
C GLY A 195 -8.53 6.26 -13.17
N ALA A 196 -8.16 6.83 -14.31
CA ALA A 196 -8.65 6.41 -15.63
C ALA A 196 -8.32 4.94 -15.99
N LEU A 197 -7.41 4.28 -15.26
CA LEU A 197 -7.03 2.88 -15.42
C LEU A 197 -7.59 1.95 -14.34
N ALA A 198 -8.33 2.45 -13.35
CA ALA A 198 -8.89 1.61 -12.29
C ALA A 198 -9.71 0.44 -12.85
N GLY A 199 -10.66 0.71 -13.75
CA GLY A 199 -11.44 -0.35 -14.41
C GLY A 199 -10.60 -1.29 -15.26
N TYR A 200 -9.54 -0.79 -15.90
CA TYR A 200 -8.65 -1.59 -16.75
C TYR A 200 -7.78 -2.55 -15.93
N ALA A 201 -7.29 -2.10 -14.77
CA ALA A 201 -6.57 -2.92 -13.80
C ALA A 201 -7.51 -3.98 -13.18
N TYR A 202 -8.71 -3.57 -12.77
CA TYR A 202 -9.72 -4.48 -12.23
C TYR A 202 -10.11 -5.59 -13.23
N ALA A 203 -10.27 -5.26 -14.51
CA ALA A 203 -10.56 -6.23 -15.57
C ALA A 203 -9.45 -7.28 -15.78
N ARG A 204 -8.22 -7.03 -15.30
CA ARG A 204 -7.11 -7.99 -15.26
C ARG A 204 -7.03 -8.77 -13.95
N GLY A 205 -7.99 -8.58 -13.08
CA GLY A 205 -8.04 -9.18 -11.74
C GLY A 205 -7.27 -8.40 -10.67
N LEU A 206 -6.45 -7.41 -11.03
CA LEU A 206 -5.69 -6.60 -10.07
C LEU A 206 -6.61 -5.74 -9.21
N SER A 207 -6.10 -5.23 -8.10
CA SER A 207 -6.86 -4.39 -7.17
C SER A 207 -6.38 -2.93 -7.21
N PRO A 208 -7.09 -2.05 -7.94
CA PRO A 208 -6.74 -0.63 -8.00
C PRO A 208 -6.95 0.07 -6.65
N SER A 209 -5.95 0.82 -6.19
CA SER A 209 -6.02 1.70 -5.01
C SER A 209 -5.84 3.15 -5.46
N VAL A 210 -6.91 3.94 -5.34
CA VAL A 210 -6.99 5.27 -5.95
C VAL A 210 -6.68 6.36 -4.91
N PRO A 211 -5.69 7.22 -5.18
CA PRO A 211 -5.27 8.25 -4.23
C PRO A 211 -6.26 9.43 -4.24
N LEU A 212 -7.03 9.60 -3.17
CA LEU A 212 -8.04 10.67 -3.07
C LEU A 212 -7.43 12.08 -2.90
N GLY A 213 -6.12 12.14 -2.64
CA GLY A 213 -5.35 13.38 -2.54
C GLY A 213 -5.06 14.02 -3.89
N ARG A 214 -5.12 13.25 -4.99
CA ARG A 214 -4.79 13.75 -6.33
C ARG A 214 -6.02 14.18 -7.10
N ARG A 215 -5.95 15.38 -7.67
CA ARG A 215 -7.07 16.02 -8.37
C ARG A 215 -7.47 15.19 -9.59
N GLY A 216 -8.74 14.82 -9.67
CA GLY A 216 -9.34 14.15 -10.83
C GLY A 216 -9.23 12.63 -10.84
N GLU A 217 -8.29 12.04 -10.07
CA GLU A 217 -8.07 10.59 -10.07
C GLU A 217 -9.31 9.82 -9.60
N PHE A 218 -9.96 10.30 -8.55
CA PHE A 218 -11.16 9.66 -8.02
C PHE A 218 -12.33 9.77 -8.99
N GLU A 219 -12.58 10.96 -9.53
CA GLU A 219 -13.64 11.18 -10.52
C GLU A 219 -13.43 10.38 -11.80
N ASP A 220 -12.19 10.22 -12.24
CA ASP A 220 -11.86 9.38 -13.39
C ASP A 220 -12.08 7.89 -13.10
N ALA A 221 -11.71 7.43 -11.90
CA ALA A 221 -11.95 6.04 -11.48
C ALA A 221 -13.44 5.71 -11.42
N LEU A 222 -14.27 6.64 -10.91
CA LEU A 222 -15.73 6.45 -10.83
C LEU A 222 -16.41 6.21 -12.19
N LYS A 223 -15.83 6.68 -13.29
CA LYS A 223 -16.34 6.39 -14.65
C LYS A 223 -16.34 4.89 -14.97
N SER A 224 -15.53 4.10 -14.25
CA SER A 224 -15.48 2.63 -14.36
C SER A 224 -16.35 1.91 -13.32
N GLY A 225 -17.11 2.65 -12.49
CA GLY A 225 -17.84 2.11 -11.35
C GLY A 225 -16.97 1.91 -10.09
N PRO A 226 -17.57 1.44 -8.97
CA PRO A 226 -16.91 1.30 -7.68
C PRO A 226 -16.03 0.03 -7.59
N VAL A 227 -15.15 -0.17 -8.57
CA VAL A 227 -14.29 -1.38 -8.71
C VAL A 227 -12.88 -1.18 -8.14
N PHE A 228 -12.75 -0.30 -7.15
CA PHE A 228 -11.48 0.12 -6.57
C PHE A 228 -11.62 0.39 -5.07
N VAL A 229 -10.48 0.42 -4.38
CA VAL A 229 -10.36 0.96 -3.02
C VAL A 229 -9.73 2.34 -3.06
N VAL A 230 -9.85 3.10 -1.98
CA VAL A 230 -9.26 4.44 -1.86
C VAL A 230 -8.15 4.47 -0.83
N GLU A 231 -7.25 5.44 -0.98
CA GLU A 231 -6.15 5.65 -0.06
C GLU A 231 -5.81 7.13 0.12
N SER A 232 -5.26 7.44 1.29
CA SER A 232 -4.73 8.76 1.60
C SER A 232 -3.27 8.93 1.19
N ASP A 233 -2.52 7.83 1.19
CA ASP A 233 -1.05 7.82 1.04
C ASP A 233 -0.36 8.71 2.10
N TYR A 234 -0.96 8.80 3.30
CA TYR A 234 -0.49 9.74 4.32
C TYR A 234 0.91 9.39 4.82
N ILE A 235 1.85 10.33 4.78
CA ILE A 235 3.27 10.08 5.12
C ILE A 235 3.55 10.28 6.63
N ASP A 236 2.68 11.00 7.34
CA ASP A 236 2.85 11.40 8.75
C ASP A 236 4.20 12.11 9.02
N ASP A 237 4.39 13.23 8.35
CA ASP A 237 5.59 14.06 8.48
C ASP A 237 5.20 15.54 8.63
N LYS A 238 5.51 16.12 9.80
CA LYS A 238 5.20 17.52 10.13
C LYS A 238 5.98 18.52 9.27
N SER A 239 7.10 18.13 8.68
CA SER A 239 7.90 18.99 7.80
C SER A 239 7.34 19.09 6.38
N ARG A 240 6.41 18.20 6.01
CA ARG A 240 5.78 18.14 4.68
C ARG A 240 4.25 18.29 4.75
N PRO A 241 3.73 19.34 5.40
CA PRO A 241 2.28 19.51 5.54
C PRO A 241 1.62 19.65 4.16
N GLY A 242 0.60 18.85 3.89
CA GLY A 242 -0.18 18.92 2.66
C GLY A 242 0.46 18.28 1.42
N ALA A 243 1.60 17.59 1.56
CA ALA A 243 2.17 16.80 0.46
C ALA A 243 1.19 15.70 -0.01
N VAL A 244 0.43 15.16 0.93
CA VAL A 244 -0.63 14.16 0.78
C VAL A 244 -1.76 14.52 1.73
N ILE A 245 -2.99 14.07 1.45
CA ILE A 245 -4.10 14.31 2.37
C ILE A 245 -4.00 13.38 3.57
N PRO A 246 -4.39 13.81 4.78
CA PRO A 246 -4.48 12.89 5.91
C PRO A 246 -5.74 12.01 5.83
N PRO A 247 -5.79 10.87 6.54
CA PRO A 247 -6.91 9.92 6.48
C PRO A 247 -8.26 10.56 6.86
N TRP A 248 -8.28 11.50 7.82
CA TRP A 248 -9.53 12.20 8.19
C TRP A 248 -10.06 13.14 7.10
N THR A 249 -9.18 13.69 6.27
CA THR A 249 -9.58 14.47 5.08
C THR A 249 -10.13 13.53 4.01
N LEU A 250 -9.56 12.34 3.84
CA LEU A 250 -10.11 11.30 2.96
C LEU A 250 -11.54 10.94 3.37
N ALA A 251 -11.77 10.69 4.66
CA ALA A 251 -13.11 10.41 5.20
C ALA A 251 -14.10 11.55 4.96
N SER A 252 -13.67 12.79 5.23
CA SER A 252 -14.51 13.97 4.99
C SER A 252 -14.89 14.13 3.52
N LYS A 253 -13.92 13.95 2.59
CA LYS A 253 -14.17 14.05 1.15
C LYS A 253 -15.16 12.98 0.66
N LEU A 254 -15.00 11.72 1.03
CA LEU A 254 -15.94 10.67 0.62
C LEU A 254 -17.36 10.92 1.11
N LYS A 255 -17.52 11.38 2.35
CA LYS A 255 -18.82 11.80 2.88
C LYS A 255 -19.42 12.97 2.10
N GLN A 256 -18.60 13.92 1.66
CA GLN A 256 -19.05 15.02 0.81
C GLN A 256 -19.47 14.54 -0.59
N TYR A 257 -18.77 13.56 -1.19
CA TYR A 257 -19.20 12.97 -2.46
C TYR A 257 -20.58 12.28 -2.33
N VAL A 258 -20.82 11.56 -1.22
CA VAL A 258 -22.14 10.99 -0.93
C VAL A 258 -23.20 12.08 -0.73
N ALA A 259 -22.91 13.08 0.10
CA ALA A 259 -23.86 14.17 0.39
C ALA A 259 -24.23 15.00 -0.85
N ARG A 260 -23.34 15.08 -1.84
CA ARG A 260 -23.57 15.77 -3.13
C ARG A 260 -24.18 14.87 -4.20
N GLY A 261 -24.44 13.60 -3.90
CA GLY A 261 -25.00 12.64 -4.85
C GLY A 261 -24.02 12.20 -5.96
N VAL A 262 -22.72 12.41 -5.77
CA VAL A 262 -21.68 11.90 -6.69
C VAL A 262 -21.41 10.42 -6.43
N LEU A 263 -21.55 9.98 -5.19
CA LEU A 263 -21.52 8.58 -4.77
C LEU A 263 -22.87 8.20 -4.17
N THR A 264 -23.34 7.00 -4.44
CA THR A 264 -24.41 6.40 -3.65
C THR A 264 -23.85 5.74 -2.38
N GLU A 265 -24.71 5.45 -1.39
CA GLU A 265 -24.29 4.65 -0.23
C GLU A 265 -23.82 3.24 -0.63
N GLU A 266 -24.38 2.68 -1.71
CA GLU A 266 -23.99 1.38 -2.27
C GLU A 266 -22.59 1.43 -2.90
N ASP A 267 -22.26 2.49 -3.65
CA ASP A 267 -20.91 2.68 -4.19
C ASP A 267 -19.88 2.81 -3.06
N MET A 268 -20.25 3.56 -2.01
CA MET A 268 -19.42 3.72 -0.82
C MET A 268 -19.19 2.37 -0.11
N TYR A 269 -20.23 1.54 0.00
CA TYR A 269 -20.12 0.18 0.55
C TYR A 269 -19.17 -0.69 -0.26
N LYS A 270 -19.27 -0.66 -1.60
CA LYS A 270 -18.37 -1.42 -2.46
C LYS A 270 -16.92 -0.98 -2.31
N ILE A 271 -16.67 0.33 -2.36
CA ILE A 271 -15.31 0.89 -2.25
C ILE A 271 -14.68 0.61 -0.89
N CYS A 272 -15.43 0.77 0.21
CA CYS A 272 -14.87 0.72 1.57
C CYS A 272 -15.04 -0.63 2.29
N VAL A 273 -15.84 -1.55 1.76
CA VAL A 273 -16.13 -2.84 2.42
C VAL A 273 -15.95 -4.01 1.46
N GLU A 274 -16.70 -4.05 0.36
CA GLU A 274 -16.68 -5.22 -0.56
C GLU A 274 -15.31 -5.43 -1.21
N ASN A 275 -14.75 -4.36 -1.80
CA ASN A 275 -13.44 -4.43 -2.44
C ASN A 275 -12.32 -4.68 -1.43
N VAL A 276 -12.44 -4.16 -0.21
CA VAL A 276 -11.50 -4.43 0.88
C VAL A 276 -11.57 -5.91 1.28
N ARG A 277 -12.76 -6.47 1.47
CA ARG A 277 -12.94 -7.91 1.74
C ARG A 277 -12.41 -8.79 0.60
N ARG A 278 -12.59 -8.36 -0.66
CA ARG A 278 -12.03 -9.05 -1.83
C ARG A 278 -10.50 -9.10 -1.79
N ILE A 279 -9.84 -8.02 -1.35
CA ILE A 279 -8.37 -7.93 -1.29
C ILE A 279 -7.82 -8.75 -0.11
N TYR A 280 -8.33 -8.51 1.09
CA TYR A 280 -7.71 -9.05 2.31
C TYR A 280 -8.30 -10.41 2.72
N GLY A 281 -9.58 -10.66 2.41
CA GLY A 281 -10.32 -11.81 2.94
C GLY A 281 -10.23 -11.88 4.45
N ASP A 282 -9.99 -13.08 4.99
CA ASP A 282 -9.91 -13.33 6.43
C ASP A 282 -8.64 -12.73 7.10
N ARG A 283 -7.76 -12.07 6.34
CA ARG A 283 -6.58 -11.38 6.89
C ARG A 283 -6.95 -10.09 7.63
N LEU A 284 -8.12 -9.52 7.35
CA LEU A 284 -8.66 -8.37 8.07
C LEU A 284 -10.08 -8.68 8.54
N ASN A 285 -10.37 -8.40 9.80
CA ASN A 285 -11.71 -8.56 10.37
C ASN A 285 -12.60 -7.37 9.97
N ILE A 286 -13.11 -7.37 8.72
CA ILE A 286 -13.91 -6.29 8.11
C ILE A 286 -15.40 -6.54 8.26
#